data_AF-A0A6A5M6B1-F1
#
_entry.id   AF-A0A6A5M6B1-F1
#
_cell.length_a   1.000
_cell.length_b   1.000
_cell.length_c   1.000
_cell.angle_alpha   90.00
_cell.angle_beta   90.00
_cell.angle_gamma   90.00
#
_symmetry.space_group_name_H-M   'P 1'
#
loop_
_entity.id
_entity.type
_entity.pdbx_description
1 polymer ?
#
loop_
_entity_poly.entity_id
_entity_poly.type
_entity_poly.pdbx_seq_one_letter_code
_entity_poly.pdbx_strand_id
1 'polypeptide(L)'
;MATTQITAISISSKNMALFEGLRPSAVKFPFKIGNLTQRSFKGMVVKAATVVAPKYTAIKPLGDRVLVKIKEAEEKTEGGILLPTTAQTKPQGGEVVAIGEGKTFGKSKVDISVKSGEQVIYSKYAGTEVEFNGTKHLILKDDDIVGILNTDDVKDLKPLNDRVLIKVAEAEERTAGGLLLTEATKEKPSVGTVIAVGPGPLDEEGNRKPLSVTPGNNVLYSKYAGTDFKGKDGSDYIALRASDVIAVLS
;
A
#
# COMPACT_ATOMS: atom_id res chain seq x y z
N MET A 1 -42.74 -39.92 12.00
CA MET A 1 -42.29 -40.19 13.38
C MET A 1 -41.19 -39.20 13.72
N ALA A 2 -41.38 -38.46 14.82
CA ALA A 2 -40.41 -37.65 15.57
C ALA A 2 -39.82 -36.36 14.93
N THR A 3 -40.47 -35.25 15.28
CA THR A 3 -39.95 -33.88 15.40
C THR A 3 -38.79 -33.77 16.41
N THR A 4 -37.88 -32.79 16.26
CA THR A 4 -37.41 -31.92 17.36
C THR A 4 -36.46 -30.83 16.84
N GLN A 5 -36.70 -29.60 17.32
CA GLN A 5 -35.91 -28.40 17.09
C GLN A 5 -34.67 -28.37 17.99
N ILE A 6 -33.62 -27.66 17.58
CA ILE A 6 -32.48 -27.33 18.44
C ILE A 6 -32.40 -25.81 18.61
N THR A 7 -32.74 -25.43 19.82
CA THR A 7 -32.68 -24.12 20.46
C THR A 7 -31.25 -23.71 20.77
N ALA A 8 -30.95 -22.42 20.60
CA ALA A 8 -29.69 -21.80 20.99
C ALA A 8 -29.53 -21.77 22.52
N ILE A 9 -28.32 -22.09 23.00
CA ILE A 9 -27.95 -22.01 24.41
C ILE A 9 -27.21 -20.70 24.69
N SER A 10 -27.68 -20.08 25.77
CA SER A 10 -27.22 -18.90 26.48
C SER A 10 -25.90 -19.12 27.22
N ILE A 11 -25.05 -18.09 27.26
CA ILE A 11 -24.04 -17.93 28.31
C ILE A 11 -24.27 -16.58 28.99
N SER A 12 -24.50 -16.72 30.29
CA SER A 12 -24.68 -15.73 31.33
C SER A 12 -23.35 -15.09 31.74
N SER A 13 -23.31 -13.78 31.95
CA SER A 13 -23.28 -13.20 33.31
C SER A 13 -22.71 -11.77 33.34
N LYS A 14 -23.34 -10.98 34.24
CA LYS A 14 -22.91 -9.72 34.87
C LYS A 14 -23.44 -8.40 34.28
N ASN A 15 -24.63 -8.08 34.82
CA ASN A 15 -24.96 -6.82 35.52
C ASN A 15 -24.67 -5.49 34.83
N MET A 16 -25.74 -4.74 34.52
CA MET A 16 -26.20 -3.63 35.37
C MET A 16 -27.65 -3.28 35.03
N ALA A 17 -28.37 -2.82 36.04
CA ALA A 17 -29.81 -2.76 36.14
C ALA A 17 -30.47 -1.70 35.23
N LEU A 18 -31.62 -2.11 34.70
CA LEU A 18 -32.68 -1.28 34.16
C LEU A 18 -33.33 -0.51 35.33
N PHE A 19 -33.30 0.83 35.30
CA PHE A 19 -34.09 1.65 36.23
C PHE A 19 -35.01 2.56 35.42
N GLU A 20 -36.15 1.99 35.05
CA GLU A 20 -37.30 2.71 34.53
C GLU A 20 -38.17 3.09 35.73
N GLY A 21 -38.40 4.38 35.95
CA GLY A 21 -39.37 4.83 36.95
C GLY A 21 -39.03 6.13 37.65
N LEU A 22 -39.21 7.26 36.96
CA LEU A 22 -39.53 8.52 37.63
C LEU A 22 -40.73 9.16 36.96
N ARG A 23 -41.90 8.90 37.55
CA ARG A 23 -43.10 9.73 37.45
C ARG A 23 -42.76 11.15 37.91
N PRO A 24 -43.07 12.22 37.17
CA PRO A 24 -43.00 13.56 37.74
C PRO A 24 -44.17 13.75 38.70
N SER A 25 -43.90 13.69 40.00
CA SER A 25 -44.81 14.26 40.99
C SER A 25 -44.72 15.78 40.90
N ALA A 26 -45.84 16.40 40.54
CA ALA A 26 -46.00 17.85 40.55
C ALA A 26 -45.95 18.37 42.00
N VAL A 27 -44.77 18.78 42.46
CA VAL A 27 -44.62 19.54 43.70
C VAL A 27 -44.74 21.02 43.34
N LYS A 28 -45.92 21.61 43.60
CA LYS A 28 -46.14 23.06 43.53
C LYS A 28 -45.47 23.71 44.74
N PHE A 29 -44.31 24.34 44.54
CA PHE A 29 -43.77 25.31 45.50
C PHE A 29 -44.40 26.69 45.25
N PRO A 30 -44.95 27.38 46.26
CA PRO A 30 -45.35 28.77 46.11
C PRO A 30 -44.10 29.64 46.20
N PHE A 31 -43.49 29.95 45.07
CA PHE A 31 -42.46 30.99 45.01
C PHE A 31 -43.13 32.36 45.07
N LYS A 32 -42.97 33.05 46.20
CA LYS A 32 -43.28 34.47 46.34
C LYS A 32 -42.43 35.27 45.35
N ILE A 33 -43.11 36.03 44.49
CA ILE A 33 -42.52 37.11 43.70
C ILE A 33 -42.08 38.21 44.66
N GLY A 34 -40.76 38.30 44.84
CA GLY A 34 -40.07 39.39 45.51
C GLY A 34 -39.29 40.20 44.47
N ASN A 35 -39.47 41.52 44.53
CA ASN A 35 -39.02 42.53 43.57
C ASN A 35 -37.62 42.34 42.97
N LEU A 36 -37.57 42.57 41.65
CA LEU A 36 -36.37 42.78 40.86
C LEU A 36 -35.59 44.01 41.35
N THR A 37 -34.44 43.79 41.97
CA THR A 37 -33.33 44.74 41.88
C THR A 37 -32.28 44.13 40.97
N GLN A 38 -32.14 44.71 39.77
CA GLN A 38 -31.11 44.38 38.80
C GLN A 38 -29.73 44.59 39.43
N ARG A 39 -29.10 43.51 39.91
CA ARG A 39 -27.65 43.50 39.99
C ARG A 39 -27.12 43.14 38.61
N SER A 40 -26.45 44.11 38.00
CA SER A 40 -25.65 43.95 36.78
C SER A 40 -24.61 42.85 37.02
N PHE A 41 -24.94 41.63 36.61
CA PHE A 41 -23.92 40.61 36.37
C PHE A 41 -23.15 41.06 35.13
N LYS A 42 -21.90 41.49 35.31
CA LYS A 42 -20.96 41.59 34.19
C LYS A 42 -20.88 40.18 33.58
N GLY A 43 -21.47 40.00 32.40
CA GLY A 43 -21.47 38.74 31.69
C GLY A 43 -20.04 38.31 31.40
N MET A 44 -19.58 37.24 32.05
CA MET A 44 -18.32 36.61 31.70
C MET A 44 -18.55 35.84 30.39
N VAL A 45 -18.19 36.47 29.27
CA VAL A 45 -18.20 35.82 27.96
C VAL A 45 -16.99 34.89 27.91
N VAL A 46 -17.21 33.61 28.18
CA VAL A 46 -16.20 32.58 27.97
C VAL A 46 -16.12 32.33 26.47
N LYS A 47 -15.10 32.88 25.81
CA LYS A 47 -14.75 32.45 24.44
C LYS A 47 -14.25 31.01 24.53
N ALA A 48 -15.05 30.07 24.07
CA ALA A 48 -14.59 28.72 23.82
C ALA A 48 -13.46 28.80 22.78
N ALA A 49 -12.22 28.71 23.23
CA ALA A 49 -11.07 28.55 22.35
C ALA A 49 -11.10 27.10 21.87
N THR A 50 -11.69 26.87 20.70
CA THR A 50 -11.53 25.60 19.99
C THR A 50 -10.05 25.49 19.61
N VAL A 51 -9.32 24.66 20.35
CA VAL A 51 -7.93 24.33 20.05
C VAL A 51 -7.94 23.56 18.72
N VAL A 52 -7.68 24.27 17.63
CA VAL A 52 -7.48 23.66 16.32
C VAL A 52 -6.25 22.76 16.44
N ALA A 53 -6.44 21.45 16.25
CA ALA A 53 -5.34 20.50 16.29
C ALA A 53 -4.21 20.97 15.35
N PRO A 54 -2.94 20.93 15.79
CA PRO A 54 -1.84 21.37 14.95
C PRO A 54 -1.82 20.51 13.68
N LYS A 55 -2.10 21.13 12.54
CA LYS A 55 -1.91 20.50 11.23
C LYS A 55 -0.40 20.34 11.05
N TYR A 56 0.09 19.12 11.19
CA TYR A 56 1.49 18.81 10.89
C TYR A 56 1.79 19.28 9.45
N THR A 57 2.85 20.07 9.27
CA THR A 57 3.17 20.72 7.97
C THR A 57 4.33 20.03 7.23
N ALA A 58 5.14 19.24 7.94
CA ALA A 58 6.15 18.36 7.34
C ALA A 58 6.18 17.00 8.05
N ILE A 59 6.23 15.90 7.28
CA ILE A 59 6.46 14.54 7.77
C ILE A 59 7.85 14.11 7.31
N LYS A 60 8.78 13.96 8.25
CA LYS A 60 10.08 13.33 8.00
C LYS A 60 9.97 11.84 8.35
N PRO A 61 10.02 10.92 7.37
CA PRO A 61 10.06 9.49 7.68
C PRO A 61 11.36 9.16 8.45
N LEU A 62 11.27 8.24 9.40
CA LEU A 62 12.40 7.79 10.22
C LEU A 62 12.93 6.45 9.72
N GLY A 63 14.23 6.21 9.94
CA GLY A 63 14.89 4.98 9.56
C GLY A 63 14.88 4.78 8.04
N ASP A 64 14.52 3.58 7.60
CA ASP A 64 14.49 3.12 6.21
C ASP A 64 13.17 3.43 5.48
N ARG A 65 12.36 4.33 6.03
CA ARG A 65 11.05 4.66 5.47
C ARG A 65 11.15 5.77 4.43
N VAL A 66 10.27 5.72 3.45
CA VAL A 66 10.15 6.68 2.35
C VAL A 66 8.70 7.12 2.26
N LEU A 67 8.48 8.42 2.17
CA LEU A 67 7.16 9.01 1.96
C LEU A 67 6.93 9.22 0.47
N VAL A 68 5.92 8.57 -0.08
CA VAL A 68 5.57 8.61 -1.50
C VAL A 68 4.19 9.23 -1.66
N LYS A 69 4.06 10.17 -2.60
CA LYS A 69 2.76 10.67 -3.06
C LYS A 69 2.29 9.76 -4.20
N ILE A 70 1.11 9.18 -4.03
CA ILE A 70 0.52 8.31 -5.06
C ILE A 70 0.18 9.19 -6.27
N LYS A 71 0.62 8.79 -7.47
CA LYS A 71 0.18 9.47 -8.70
C LYS A 71 -1.32 9.29 -8.85
N GLU A 72 -2.06 10.33 -9.21
CA GLU A 72 -3.49 10.18 -9.49
C GLU A 72 -3.66 9.41 -10.82
N ALA A 73 -4.56 8.42 -10.84
CA ALA A 73 -4.83 7.65 -12.05
C ALA A 73 -5.48 8.56 -13.09
N GLU A 74 -5.06 8.45 -14.35
CA GLU A 74 -5.71 9.15 -15.44
C GLU A 74 -7.13 8.61 -15.60
N GLU A 75 -8.14 9.44 -15.32
CA GLU A 75 -9.55 9.04 -15.38
C GLU A 75 -10.04 8.78 -16.81
N LYS A 76 -9.25 9.25 -17.80
CA LYS A 76 -9.51 9.09 -19.22
C LYS A 76 -8.50 8.11 -19.79
N THR A 77 -9.00 7.00 -20.31
CA THR A 77 -8.20 6.16 -21.21
C THR A 77 -7.86 6.92 -22.49
N GLU A 78 -6.81 6.49 -23.18
CA GLU A 78 -6.38 7.03 -24.48
C GLU A 78 -7.53 7.07 -25.52
N GLY A 79 -8.55 6.22 -25.37
CA GLY A 79 -9.76 6.18 -26.19
C GLY A 79 -10.89 7.16 -25.79
N GLY A 80 -10.67 8.03 -24.81
CA GLY A 80 -11.66 9.03 -24.37
C GLY A 80 -12.80 8.49 -23.49
N ILE A 81 -12.74 7.22 -23.08
CA ILE A 81 -13.74 6.59 -22.21
C ILE A 81 -13.38 6.88 -20.75
N LEU A 82 -14.35 7.42 -20.00
CA LEU A 82 -14.25 7.62 -18.56
C LEU A 82 -14.44 6.28 -17.84
N LEU A 83 -13.42 5.84 -17.11
CA LEU A 83 -13.57 4.66 -16.25
C LEU A 83 -14.25 5.05 -14.94
N PRO A 84 -15.25 4.29 -14.47
CA PRO A 84 -15.76 4.48 -13.12
C PRO A 84 -14.64 4.23 -12.10
N THR A 85 -14.66 4.96 -10.99
CA THR A 85 -13.64 4.91 -9.93
C THR A 85 -13.44 3.51 -9.31
N THR A 86 -14.41 2.60 -9.47
CA THR A 86 -14.33 1.21 -9.01
C THR A 86 -13.55 0.29 -9.94
N ALA A 87 -13.39 0.65 -11.21
CA ALA A 87 -12.60 -0.11 -12.20
C ALA A 87 -11.17 0.44 -12.36
N GLN A 88 -10.90 1.62 -11.82
CA GLN A 88 -9.57 2.22 -11.84
C GLN A 88 -8.68 1.50 -10.82
N THR A 89 -7.70 0.76 -11.33
CA THR A 89 -6.68 0.13 -10.49
C THR A 89 -5.76 1.22 -9.96
N LYS A 90 -5.54 1.27 -8.64
CA LYS A 90 -4.58 2.20 -8.02
C LYS A 90 -3.23 2.07 -8.74
N PRO A 91 -2.64 3.17 -9.24
CA PRO A 91 -1.35 3.11 -9.89
C PRO A 91 -0.34 2.61 -8.87
N GLN A 92 0.49 1.66 -9.30
CA GLN A 92 1.57 1.08 -8.48
C GLN A 92 2.81 1.98 -8.48
N GLY A 93 2.66 3.23 -8.93
CA GLY A 93 3.72 4.22 -9.05
C GLY A 93 3.40 5.49 -8.26
N GLY A 94 4.45 6.14 -7.77
CA GLY A 94 4.34 7.36 -7.00
C GLY A 94 5.60 8.21 -7.09
N GLU A 95 5.50 9.45 -6.60
CA GLU A 95 6.62 10.38 -6.51
C GLU A 95 7.12 10.45 -5.07
N VAL A 96 8.43 10.41 -4.87
CA VAL A 96 9.04 10.46 -3.53
C VAL A 96 9.06 11.89 -3.00
N VAL A 97 8.40 12.12 -1.86
CA VAL A 97 8.34 13.45 -1.23
C VAL A 97 9.45 13.60 -0.18
N ALA A 98 9.67 12.57 0.62
CA ALA A 98 10.65 12.61 1.70
C ALA A 98 11.31 11.25 1.92
N ILE A 99 12.58 11.29 2.29
CA ILE A 99 13.42 10.11 2.48
C ILE A 99 13.86 10.04 3.93
N GLY A 100 13.89 8.82 4.46
CA GLY A 100 14.38 8.54 5.78
C GLY A 100 15.90 8.61 5.86
N GLU A 101 16.41 8.29 7.03
CA GLU A 101 17.85 8.28 7.28
C GLU A 101 18.54 7.00 6.80
N GLY A 102 17.79 6.03 6.29
CA GLY A 102 18.32 4.76 5.80
C GLY A 102 18.46 3.69 6.88
N LYS A 103 19.05 2.56 6.47
CA LYS A 103 19.23 1.40 7.34
C LYS A 103 20.49 1.59 8.18
N THR A 104 20.36 1.37 9.48
CA THR A 104 21.50 1.41 10.41
C THR A 104 22.00 -0.02 10.63
N PHE A 105 23.21 -0.30 10.19
CA PHE A 105 23.92 -1.55 10.46
C PHE A 105 25.00 -1.28 11.51
N GLY A 106 24.61 -1.29 12.79
CA GLY A 106 25.52 -1.05 13.91
C GLY A 106 26.19 0.34 13.85
N LYS A 107 27.40 0.40 13.28
CA LYS A 107 28.19 1.64 13.10
C LYS A 107 28.14 2.21 11.69
N SER A 108 27.74 1.43 10.68
CA SER A 108 27.59 1.89 9.30
C SER A 108 26.15 2.28 9.02
N LYS A 109 25.95 3.46 8.44
CA LYS A 109 24.65 3.95 7.99
C LYS A 109 24.59 3.75 6.48
N VAL A 110 23.59 3.00 6.03
CA VAL A 110 23.39 2.67 4.63
C VAL A 110 22.29 3.58 4.10
N ASP A 111 22.69 4.45 3.18
CA ASP A 111 21.80 5.42 2.56
C ASP A 111 20.77 4.73 1.65
N ILE A 112 19.61 5.35 1.57
CA ILE A 112 18.50 4.91 0.71
C ILE A 112 18.90 5.12 -0.75
N SER A 113 18.57 4.16 -1.62
CA SER A 113 18.98 4.20 -3.04
C SER A 113 18.26 5.25 -3.88
N VAL A 114 17.20 5.84 -3.32
CA VAL A 114 16.21 6.67 -4.02
C VAL A 114 16.37 8.12 -3.58
N LYS A 115 16.16 9.06 -4.51
CA LYS A 115 16.21 10.51 -4.25
C LYS A 115 14.82 11.13 -4.20
N SER A 116 14.72 12.28 -3.54
CA SER A 116 13.48 13.05 -3.43
C SER A 116 13.10 13.59 -4.82
N GLY A 117 11.84 13.43 -5.21
CA GLY A 117 11.31 13.79 -6.52
C GLY A 117 11.42 12.68 -7.58
N GLU A 118 12.03 11.53 -7.26
CA GLU A 118 12.08 10.41 -8.19
C GLU A 118 10.73 9.70 -8.28
N GLN A 119 10.44 9.16 -9.47
CA GLN A 119 9.29 8.31 -9.69
C GLN A 119 9.66 6.87 -9.40
N VAL A 120 8.89 6.21 -8.55
CA VAL A 120 9.17 4.85 -8.11
C VAL A 120 7.95 3.96 -8.27
N ILE A 121 8.21 2.69 -8.54
CA ILE A 121 7.22 1.62 -8.46
C ILE A 121 7.40 0.89 -7.13
N TYR A 122 6.29 0.54 -6.50
CA TYR A 122 6.27 -0.20 -5.23
C TYR A 122 5.30 -1.37 -5.28
N SER A 123 5.43 -2.27 -4.31
CA SER A 123 4.54 -3.43 -4.16
C SER A 123 3.10 -3.01 -3.80
N LYS A 124 2.10 -3.62 -4.45
CA LYS A 124 0.66 -3.29 -4.28
C LYS A 124 0.14 -3.24 -2.84
N TYR A 125 0.70 -4.07 -1.96
CA TYR A 125 0.24 -4.25 -0.59
C TYR A 125 1.23 -3.76 0.46
N ALA A 126 2.18 -2.93 0.06
CA ALA A 126 3.18 -2.39 0.96
C ALA A 126 2.77 -1.01 1.51
N GLY A 127 3.26 -0.73 2.73
CA GLY A 127 3.21 0.59 3.34
C GLY A 127 1.98 0.89 4.18
N THR A 128 1.94 2.12 4.67
CA THR A 128 0.85 2.67 5.49
C THR A 128 0.32 3.92 4.81
N GLU A 129 -0.98 3.95 4.52
CA GLU A 129 -1.65 5.12 3.95
C GLU A 129 -1.78 6.22 5.00
N VAL A 130 -1.37 7.43 4.66
CA VAL A 130 -1.44 8.62 5.52
C VAL A 130 -1.99 9.79 4.71
N GLU A 131 -3.07 10.38 5.19
CA GLU A 131 -3.63 11.59 4.58
C GLU A 131 -2.93 12.82 5.15
N PHE A 132 -2.29 13.58 4.28
CA PHE A 132 -1.50 14.73 4.65
C PHE A 132 -1.78 15.89 3.70
N ASN A 133 -2.12 17.07 4.25
CA ASN A 133 -2.52 18.25 3.47
C ASN A 133 -3.67 17.98 2.47
N GLY A 134 -4.57 17.05 2.79
CA GLY A 134 -5.68 16.66 1.90
C GLY A 134 -5.26 15.81 0.69
N THR A 135 -4.00 15.37 0.63
CA THR A 135 -3.49 14.44 -0.39
C THR A 135 -3.06 13.13 0.25
N LYS A 136 -3.34 12.01 -0.44
CA LYS A 136 -3.01 10.67 0.04
C LYS A 136 -1.54 10.36 -0.21
N HIS A 137 -0.81 10.15 0.88
CA HIS A 137 0.57 9.72 0.86
C HIS A 137 0.67 8.28 1.37
N LEU A 138 1.73 7.60 0.96
CA LEU A 138 2.04 6.24 1.34
C LEU A 138 3.43 6.22 1.98
N ILE A 139 3.51 5.74 3.22
CA ILE A 139 4.80 5.51 3.88
C ILE A 139 5.23 4.08 3.57
N LEU A 140 6.31 3.92 2.83
CA LEU A 140 6.88 2.64 2.41
C LEU A 140 8.21 2.39 3.11
N LYS A 141 8.66 1.14 3.16
CA LYS A 141 10.06 0.82 3.44
C LYS A 141 10.86 0.86 2.13
N ASP A 142 12.15 1.16 2.22
CA ASP A 142 13.07 1.05 1.08
C ASP A 142 13.01 -0.34 0.42
N ASP A 143 12.86 -1.40 1.22
CA ASP A 143 12.74 -2.78 0.72
C ASP A 143 11.49 -3.03 -0.14
N ASP A 144 10.42 -2.26 0.06
CA ASP A 144 9.16 -2.44 -0.66
C ASP A 144 9.17 -1.73 -2.02
N ILE A 145 10.12 -0.82 -2.24
CA ILE A 145 10.33 -0.14 -3.51
C ILE A 145 10.94 -1.15 -4.48
N VAL A 146 10.28 -1.32 -5.62
CA VAL A 146 10.68 -2.28 -6.64
C VAL A 146 11.79 -1.70 -7.50
N GLY A 147 11.62 -0.45 -7.94
CA GLY A 147 12.52 0.17 -8.88
C GLY A 147 12.22 1.65 -9.11
N ILE A 148 13.19 2.32 -9.71
CA ILE A 148 13.08 3.71 -10.18
C ILE A 148 12.65 3.69 -11.64
N LEU A 149 11.63 4.47 -11.96
CA LEU A 149 11.18 4.69 -13.33
C LEU A 149 11.87 5.91 -13.92
N ASN A 150 12.49 5.74 -15.09
CA ASN A 150 12.94 6.87 -15.91
C ASN A 150 11.81 7.38 -16.82
N THR A 151 10.98 6.46 -17.31
CA THR A 151 9.84 6.67 -18.21
C THR A 151 8.56 6.09 -17.57
N ASP A 152 7.37 6.44 -18.07
CA ASP A 152 6.10 5.85 -17.63
C ASP A 152 5.92 4.36 -18.01
N ASP A 153 6.93 3.74 -18.63
CA ASP A 153 6.89 2.36 -19.12
C ASP A 153 7.68 1.42 -18.21
N VAL A 154 7.09 0.26 -17.90
CA VAL A 154 7.67 -0.75 -17.00
C VAL A 154 8.96 -1.37 -17.54
N LYS A 155 9.19 -1.29 -18.86
CA LYS A 155 10.40 -1.82 -19.53
C LYS A 155 11.69 -1.15 -19.06
N ASP A 156 11.64 0.15 -18.81
CA ASP A 156 12.80 0.97 -18.44
C ASP A 156 12.98 1.06 -16.92
N LEU A 157 12.22 0.26 -16.17
CA LEU A 157 12.30 0.18 -14.72
C LEU A 157 13.68 -0.35 -14.32
N LYS A 158 14.41 0.45 -13.52
CA LYS A 158 15.64 0.00 -12.88
C LYS A 158 15.29 -0.62 -11.53
N PRO A 159 15.33 -1.96 -11.38
CA PRO A 159 15.02 -2.60 -10.11
C PRO A 159 16.06 -2.22 -9.04
N LEU A 160 15.60 -2.09 -7.80
CA LEU A 160 16.42 -1.83 -6.62
C LEU A 160 16.73 -3.13 -5.87
N ASN A 161 17.73 -3.05 -5.00
CA ASN A 161 18.17 -4.15 -4.13
C ASN A 161 18.56 -5.40 -4.94
N ASP A 162 18.17 -6.58 -4.45
CA ASP A 162 18.41 -7.90 -5.03
C ASP A 162 17.31 -8.33 -6.01
N ARG A 163 16.56 -7.38 -6.57
CA ARG A 163 15.43 -7.68 -7.45
C ARG A 163 15.85 -7.82 -8.91
N VAL A 164 15.12 -8.64 -9.65
CA VAL A 164 15.32 -8.93 -11.07
C VAL A 164 13.99 -8.75 -11.79
N LEU A 165 13.99 -7.96 -12.85
CA LEU A 165 12.82 -7.74 -13.70
C LEU A 165 12.85 -8.74 -14.85
N ILE A 166 11.81 -9.57 -14.93
CA ILE A 166 11.62 -10.54 -16.00
C ILE A 166 10.39 -10.20 -16.83
N LYS A 167 10.46 -10.49 -18.13
CA LYS A 167 9.30 -10.58 -19.01
C LYS A 167 8.86 -12.04 -19.06
N VAL A 168 7.61 -12.31 -18.72
CA VAL A 168 7.07 -13.68 -18.77
C VAL A 168 6.99 -14.10 -20.23
N ALA A 169 7.45 -15.31 -20.54
CA ALA A 169 7.26 -15.87 -21.88
C ALA A 169 5.76 -16.10 -22.12
N GLU A 170 5.27 -15.82 -23.31
CA GLU A 170 3.90 -16.18 -23.65
C GLU A 170 3.83 -17.71 -23.80
N ALA A 171 2.91 -18.36 -23.09
CA ALA A 171 2.78 -19.81 -23.19
C ALA A 171 2.36 -20.21 -24.62
N GLU A 172 2.96 -21.27 -25.15
CA GLU A 172 2.61 -21.81 -26.44
C GLU A 172 1.18 -22.38 -26.42
N GLU A 173 0.33 -21.93 -27.34
CA GLU A 173 -1.09 -22.33 -27.42
C GLU A 173 -1.30 -23.74 -27.97
N ARG A 174 -0.28 -24.25 -28.66
CA ARG A 174 -0.31 -25.55 -29.32
C ARG A 174 0.68 -26.46 -28.64
N THR A 175 0.18 -27.61 -28.19
CA THR A 175 1.05 -28.72 -27.84
C THR A 175 1.76 -29.23 -29.10
N ALA A 176 2.91 -29.91 -28.95
CA ALA A 176 3.63 -30.51 -30.07
C ALA A 176 2.77 -31.48 -30.93
N GLY A 177 1.64 -31.97 -30.39
CA GLY A 177 0.66 -32.80 -31.07
C GLY A 177 -0.46 -32.05 -31.82
N GLY A 178 -0.42 -30.72 -31.87
CA GLY A 178 -1.38 -29.90 -32.63
C GLY A 178 -2.72 -29.63 -31.93
N LEU A 179 -2.90 -30.05 -30.67
CA LEU A 179 -4.09 -29.69 -29.89
C LEU A 179 -3.96 -28.26 -29.34
N LEU A 180 -5.04 -27.49 -29.50
CA LEU A 180 -5.21 -26.18 -28.85
C LEU A 180 -5.60 -26.38 -27.40
N LEU A 181 -4.80 -25.84 -26.48
CA LEU A 181 -5.17 -25.75 -25.08
C LEU A 181 -6.14 -24.58 -24.91
N THR A 182 -7.25 -24.79 -24.20
CA THR A 182 -8.09 -23.68 -23.76
C THR A 182 -7.33 -22.87 -22.72
N GLU A 183 -7.57 -21.55 -22.67
CA GLU A 183 -6.85 -20.64 -21.77
C GLU A 183 -6.94 -21.05 -20.28
N ALA A 184 -8.00 -21.74 -19.88
CA ALA A 184 -8.19 -22.22 -18.51
C ALA A 184 -7.25 -23.38 -18.11
N THR A 185 -6.71 -24.14 -19.08
CA THR A 185 -5.72 -25.20 -18.86
C THR A 185 -4.29 -24.70 -19.12
N LYS A 186 -4.16 -23.51 -19.71
CA LYS A 186 -2.89 -22.87 -20.03
C LYS A 186 -2.30 -22.23 -18.78
N GLU A 187 -1.51 -23.02 -18.06
CA GLU A 187 -0.78 -22.53 -16.89
C GLU A 187 0.25 -21.47 -17.29
N LYS A 188 0.37 -20.38 -16.51
CA LYS A 188 1.41 -19.37 -16.73
C LYS A 188 2.77 -20.06 -16.73
N PRO A 189 3.59 -19.87 -17.77
CA PRO A 189 4.90 -20.50 -17.81
C PRO A 189 5.75 -19.95 -16.68
N SER A 190 6.49 -20.83 -16.03
CA SER A 190 7.48 -20.48 -15.01
C SER A 190 8.82 -20.01 -15.61
N VAL A 191 8.81 -19.67 -16.90
CA VAL A 191 10.00 -19.24 -17.67
C VAL A 191 9.80 -17.80 -18.14
N GLY A 192 10.85 -17.00 -17.98
CA GLY A 192 10.85 -15.61 -18.45
C GLY A 192 12.25 -15.15 -18.87
N THR A 193 12.29 -14.05 -19.61
CA THR A 193 13.53 -13.41 -20.06
C THR A 193 13.86 -12.23 -19.16
N VAL A 194 15.09 -12.16 -18.65
CA VAL A 194 15.56 -11.07 -17.78
C VAL A 194 15.75 -9.80 -18.61
N ILE A 195 15.17 -8.68 -18.16
CA ILE A 195 15.35 -7.37 -18.79
C ILE A 195 16.34 -6.52 -18.00
N ALA A 196 16.14 -6.46 -16.69
CA ALA A 196 16.92 -5.60 -15.82
C ALA A 196 17.26 -6.33 -14.52
N VAL A 197 18.45 -6.05 -14.00
CA VAL A 197 19.00 -6.67 -12.80
C VAL A 197 19.34 -5.58 -11.80
N GLY A 198 18.95 -5.78 -10.54
CA GLY A 198 19.24 -4.87 -9.45
C GLY A 198 20.72 -4.91 -9.05
N PRO A 199 21.19 -3.93 -8.28
CA PRO A 199 22.58 -3.86 -7.82
C PRO A 199 22.98 -4.99 -6.87
N GLY A 200 22.02 -5.78 -6.36
CA GLY A 200 22.23 -6.98 -5.58
C GLY A 200 22.16 -6.79 -4.05
N PRO A 201 22.29 -7.88 -3.28
CA PRO A 201 22.14 -7.86 -1.83
C PRO A 201 23.26 -7.08 -1.16
N LEU A 202 22.94 -6.53 0.01
CA LEU A 202 23.87 -5.81 0.85
C LEU A 202 24.53 -6.76 1.85
N ASP A 203 25.86 -6.70 1.96
CA ASP A 203 26.62 -7.39 2.98
C ASP A 203 26.56 -6.67 4.34
N GLU A 204 27.04 -7.35 5.39
CA GLU A 204 27.16 -6.80 6.75
C GLU A 204 28.04 -5.54 6.82
N GLU A 205 28.90 -5.34 5.82
CA GLU A 205 29.79 -4.18 5.67
C GLU A 205 29.14 -3.00 4.93
N GLY A 206 27.94 -3.18 4.38
CA GLY A 206 27.26 -2.18 3.55
C GLY A 206 27.70 -2.17 2.08
N ASN A 207 28.47 -3.16 1.64
CA ASN A 207 28.86 -3.35 0.24
C ASN A 207 27.78 -4.14 -0.52
N ARG A 208 27.55 -3.82 -1.80
CA ARG A 208 26.58 -4.55 -2.64
C ARG A 208 27.28 -5.64 -3.44
N LYS A 209 26.83 -6.88 -3.31
CA LYS A 209 27.32 -7.99 -4.14
C LYS A 209 26.51 -8.05 -5.45
N PRO A 210 27.17 -8.11 -6.61
CA PRO A 210 26.45 -8.27 -7.87
C PRO A 210 25.72 -9.61 -7.92
N LEU A 211 24.59 -9.62 -8.63
CA LEU A 211 23.79 -10.83 -8.83
C LEU A 211 24.42 -11.75 -9.89
N SER A 212 24.19 -13.06 -9.76
CA SER A 212 24.68 -14.06 -10.72
C SER A 212 23.95 -14.06 -12.07
N VAL A 213 22.83 -13.33 -12.17
CA VAL A 213 22.00 -13.26 -13.39
C VAL A 213 22.39 -12.04 -14.23
N THR A 214 22.49 -12.24 -15.55
CA THR A 214 22.74 -11.17 -16.52
C THR A 214 21.46 -10.82 -17.29
N PRO A 215 21.29 -9.56 -17.72
CA PRO A 215 20.17 -9.17 -18.58
C PRO A 215 20.24 -9.93 -19.91
N GLY A 216 19.07 -10.37 -20.40
CA GLY A 216 18.92 -11.17 -21.62
C GLY A 216 18.83 -12.68 -21.40
N ASN A 217 19.18 -13.19 -20.21
CA ASN A 217 19.10 -14.62 -19.95
C ASN A 217 17.65 -15.10 -19.80
N ASN A 218 17.38 -16.34 -20.21
CA ASN A 218 16.15 -17.02 -19.85
C ASN A 218 16.30 -17.64 -18.46
N VAL A 219 15.32 -17.46 -17.61
CA VAL A 219 15.35 -17.93 -16.23
C VAL A 219 14.08 -18.70 -15.90
N LEU A 220 14.27 -19.79 -15.16
CA LEU A 220 13.20 -20.52 -14.50
C LEU A 220 13.01 -19.92 -13.11
N TYR A 221 11.78 -19.54 -12.78
CA TYR A 221 11.44 -18.91 -11.50
C TYR A 221 10.27 -19.59 -10.80
N SER A 222 10.11 -19.27 -9.52
CA SER A 222 9.01 -19.78 -8.70
C SER A 222 7.67 -19.16 -9.11
N LYS A 223 6.65 -19.98 -9.39
CA LYS A 223 5.34 -19.57 -9.93
C LYS A 223 4.59 -18.48 -9.14
N TYR A 224 4.83 -18.39 -7.83
CA TYR A 224 4.10 -17.49 -6.92
C TYR A 224 5.01 -16.42 -6.31
N ALA A 225 6.17 -16.20 -6.92
CA ALA A 225 7.13 -15.23 -6.43
C ALA A 225 6.97 -13.86 -7.09
N GLY A 226 7.39 -12.84 -6.36
CA GLY A 226 7.48 -11.46 -6.84
C GLY A 226 6.17 -10.71 -6.98
N THR A 227 6.26 -9.61 -7.71
CA THR A 227 5.16 -8.69 -7.96
C THR A 227 4.93 -8.54 -9.46
N ASP A 228 3.70 -8.78 -9.89
CA ASP A 228 3.27 -8.65 -11.28
C ASP A 228 3.02 -7.18 -11.66
N PHE A 229 3.52 -6.79 -12.83
CA PHE A 229 3.31 -5.50 -13.47
C PHE A 229 2.84 -5.71 -14.90
N LYS A 230 1.85 -4.91 -15.32
CA LYS A 230 1.38 -4.90 -16.70
C LYS A 230 2.00 -3.73 -17.43
N GLY A 231 2.72 -4.00 -18.52
CA GLY A 231 3.20 -2.95 -19.42
C GLY A 231 2.06 -2.37 -20.25
N LYS A 232 2.29 -1.17 -20.81
CA LYS A 232 1.35 -0.56 -21.77
C LYS A 232 1.17 -1.41 -23.03
N ASP A 233 2.19 -2.19 -23.39
CA ASP A 233 2.17 -3.10 -24.54
C ASP A 233 1.32 -4.37 -24.32
N GLY A 234 0.71 -4.53 -23.14
CA GLY A 234 -0.03 -5.74 -22.77
C GLY A 234 0.85 -6.92 -22.33
N SER A 235 2.17 -6.78 -22.36
CA SER A 235 3.09 -7.80 -21.86
C SER A 235 3.18 -7.79 -20.33
N ASP A 236 3.22 -8.99 -19.76
CA ASP A 236 3.38 -9.20 -18.32
C ASP A 236 4.86 -9.17 -17.90
N TYR A 237 5.15 -8.33 -16.92
CA TYR A 237 6.44 -8.22 -16.26
C TYR A 237 6.32 -8.69 -14.82
N ILE A 238 7.34 -9.37 -14.31
CA ILE A 238 7.39 -9.75 -12.89
C ILE A 238 8.71 -9.25 -12.33
N ALA A 239 8.65 -8.51 -11.22
CA ALA A 239 9.84 -8.24 -10.43
C ALA A 239 9.96 -9.30 -9.33
N LEU A 240 11.00 -10.12 -9.45
CA LEU A 240 11.34 -11.21 -8.54
C LEU A 240 12.51 -10.82 -7.65
N ARG A 241 12.69 -11.51 -6.53
CA ARG A 241 13.99 -11.50 -5.83
C ARG A 241 14.93 -12.49 -6.49
N ALA A 242 16.23 -12.25 -6.35
CA ALA A 242 17.24 -13.19 -6.82
C ALA A 242 17.11 -14.60 -6.19
N SER A 243 16.58 -14.69 -4.96
CA SER A 243 16.29 -15.97 -4.28
C SER A 243 15.23 -16.82 -4.98
N ASP A 244 14.34 -16.18 -5.74
CA ASP A 244 13.18 -16.86 -6.33
C ASP A 244 13.49 -17.40 -7.74
N VAL A 245 14.65 -17.03 -8.28
CA VAL A 245 15.21 -17.56 -9.52
C VAL A 245 15.84 -18.92 -9.22
N ILE A 246 15.31 -19.97 -9.84
CA ILE A 246 15.72 -21.35 -9.59
C ILE A 246 16.90 -21.74 -10.48
N ALA A 247 16.83 -21.40 -11.77
CA ALA A 247 17.85 -21.77 -12.74
C ALA A 247 17.95 -20.75 -13.88
N VAL A 248 19.15 -20.60 -14.42
CA VAL A 248 19.40 -19.92 -15.70
C VAL A 248 19.36 -20.98 -16.80
N LEU A 249 18.49 -20.78 -17.77
CA LEU A 249 18.35 -21.63 -18.95
C LEU A 249 19.27 -21.09 -20.05
N SER A 250 20.13 -21.96 -20.57
CA SER A 250 21.10 -21.69 -21.64
C SER A 250 20.80 -22.52 -22.87
#